data_AF-A0A3Q8TLY3-F1
#
_entry.id   AF-A0A3Q8TLY3-F1
#
_cell.length_a   1.000
_cell.length_b   1.000
_cell.length_c   1.000
_cell.angle_alpha   90.00
_cell.angle_beta   90.00
_cell.angle_gamma   90.00
#
_symmetry.space_group_name_H-M   'P 1'
#
loop_
_entity.id
_entity.type
_entity.pdbx_description
1 polymer ?
#
loop_
_entity_poly.entity_id
_entity_poly.type
_entity_poly.pdbx_seq_one_letter_code
_entity_poly.pdbx_strand_id
1 'polypeptide(L)'
;LKLDSDDDKTLEIDVKGPATVTAGDIEADGDVEILNPDLYICTVAAGGHFHIRMTAHKGRGYVAADGNKVDDMPIGVLPIDSIYTPISRVNYQVESTRVGRRNDFDKLTLDVWTNGSISPREAISLAAKILTEHLDIFVNLTDEAKNAEIMVEKEETHKEKMLEMTIEELDLSVRS
;
A
#
# COMPACT_ATOMS: atom_id res chain seq x y z
N LEU A 1 -0.19 -12.16 -1.06
CA LEU A 1 -1.27 -12.37 -0.07
C LEU A 1 -1.55 -11.04 0.62
N LYS A 2 -2.75 -10.88 1.18
CA LYS A 2 -3.12 -9.80 2.08
C LYS A 2 -3.58 -10.43 3.40
N LEU A 3 -3.19 -9.82 4.51
CA LEU A 3 -3.47 -10.31 5.85
C LEU A 3 -4.14 -9.19 6.64
N ASP A 4 -5.37 -9.40 7.09
CA ASP A 4 -6.16 -8.38 7.79
C ASP A 4 -5.96 -8.44 9.32
N SER A 5 -5.58 -9.60 9.86
CA SER A 5 -5.24 -9.81 11.27
C SER A 5 -3.84 -9.29 11.65
N ASP A 6 -3.67 -8.84 12.90
CA ASP A 6 -2.34 -8.52 13.46
C ASP A 6 -1.65 -9.75 14.08
N ASP A 7 -2.40 -10.81 14.35
CA ASP A 7 -1.87 -12.09 14.84
C ASP A 7 -1.30 -12.95 13.71
N ASP A 8 -0.30 -13.79 14.07
CA ASP A 8 0.28 -14.80 13.20
C ASP A 8 -0.78 -15.80 12.71
N LYS A 9 -0.78 -16.07 11.41
CA LYS A 9 -1.69 -17.02 10.75
C LYS A 9 -0.93 -18.21 10.20
N THR A 10 -1.53 -19.38 10.38
CA THR A 10 -1.03 -20.64 9.83
C THR A 10 -1.78 -20.95 8.54
N LEU A 11 -1.03 -21.24 7.48
CA LEU A 11 -1.51 -21.63 6.16
C LEU A 11 -1.10 -23.08 5.89
N GLU A 12 -1.92 -23.82 5.16
CA GLU A 12 -1.66 -25.24 4.86
C GLU A 12 -1.92 -25.55 3.39
N ILE A 13 -1.14 -26.49 2.83
CA ILE A 13 -1.44 -27.13 1.55
C ILE A 13 -1.32 -28.63 1.77
N ASP A 14 -2.36 -29.40 1.43
CA ASP A 14 -2.37 -30.86 1.45
C ASP A 14 -2.90 -31.40 0.11
N VAL A 15 -1.99 -31.87 -0.76
CA VAL A 15 -2.34 -32.31 -2.12
C VAL A 15 -1.72 -33.67 -2.44
N LYS A 16 -2.55 -34.58 -3.00
CA LYS A 16 -2.12 -35.89 -3.51
C LYS A 16 -1.99 -35.86 -5.03
N GLY A 17 -0.88 -36.38 -5.54
CA GLY A 17 -0.59 -36.40 -6.98
C GLY A 17 -1.28 -37.54 -7.75
N PRO A 18 -1.35 -37.44 -9.09
CA PRO A 18 -0.70 -36.43 -9.92
C PRO A 18 -1.48 -35.10 -9.92
N ALA A 19 -0.81 -34.00 -9.59
CA ALA A 19 -1.44 -32.68 -9.49
C ALA A 19 -0.45 -31.53 -9.71
N THR A 20 -0.92 -30.41 -10.24
CA THR A 20 -0.18 -29.14 -10.24
C THR A 20 -0.68 -28.32 -9.05
N VAL A 21 0.23 -27.87 -8.20
CA VAL A 21 -0.08 -27.09 -7.00
C VAL A 21 0.16 -25.61 -7.31
N THR A 22 -0.85 -24.81 -7.03
CA THR A 22 -0.89 -23.36 -7.19
C THR A 22 -1.12 -22.68 -5.85
N ALA A 23 -0.97 -21.36 -5.79
CA ALA A 23 -1.31 -20.59 -4.59
C ALA A 23 -2.81 -20.64 -4.25
N GLY A 24 -3.67 -20.97 -5.21
CA GLY A 24 -5.10 -21.22 -4.98
C GLY A 24 -5.39 -22.48 -4.16
N ASP A 25 -4.43 -23.40 -4.05
CA ASP A 25 -4.54 -24.61 -3.21
C ASP A 25 -4.15 -24.34 -1.74
N ILE A 26 -3.85 -23.09 -1.38
CA ILE A 26 -3.54 -22.70 0.01
C ILE A 26 -4.83 -22.62 0.81
N GLU A 27 -4.92 -23.47 1.83
CA GLU A 27 -5.94 -23.40 2.86
C GLU A 27 -5.54 -22.35 3.90
N ALA A 28 -6.42 -21.37 4.09
CA ALA A 28 -6.22 -20.27 5.02
C ALA A 28 -7.54 -19.90 5.70
N ASP A 29 -7.46 -19.20 6.83
CA ASP A 29 -8.64 -18.65 7.48
C ASP A 29 -9.16 -17.37 6.79
N GLY A 30 -10.29 -16.85 7.26
CA GLY A 30 -10.94 -15.68 6.65
C GLY A 30 -10.15 -14.37 6.76
N ASP A 31 -9.06 -14.33 7.52
CA ASP A 31 -8.23 -13.14 7.67
C ASP A 31 -7.10 -13.08 6.63
N VAL A 32 -6.96 -14.12 5.79
CA VAL A 32 -5.92 -14.24 4.77
C VAL A 32 -6.55 -14.29 3.39
N GLU A 33 -6.14 -13.37 2.53
CA GLU A 33 -6.56 -13.30 1.14
C GLU A 33 -5.39 -13.62 0.19
N ILE A 34 -5.56 -14.63 -0.65
CA ILE A 34 -4.58 -14.99 -1.68
C ILE A 34 -4.82 -14.15 -2.94
N LEU A 35 -4.02 -13.10 -3.08
CA LEU A 35 -4.15 -12.12 -4.18
C LEU A 35 -3.75 -12.63 -5.58
N ASN A 36 -3.00 -13.73 -5.67
CA ASN A 36 -2.54 -14.28 -6.94
C ASN A 36 -2.68 -15.81 -6.92
N PRO A 37 -3.91 -16.34 -7.04
CA PRO A 37 -4.19 -17.77 -6.87
C PRO A 37 -3.54 -18.64 -7.95
N ASP A 38 -3.33 -18.12 -9.16
CA ASP A 38 -2.77 -18.89 -10.28
C ASP A 38 -1.25 -19.09 -10.20
N LEU A 39 -0.60 -18.58 -9.14
CA LEU A 39 0.84 -18.69 -8.96
C LEU A 39 1.25 -20.16 -8.81
N TYR A 40 2.01 -20.67 -9.77
CA TYR A 40 2.58 -22.02 -9.72
C TYR A 40 3.55 -22.17 -8.54
N ILE A 41 3.38 -23.23 -7.76
CA ILE A 41 4.27 -23.58 -6.64
C ILE A 41 5.12 -24.80 -7.03
N CYS A 42 4.48 -25.92 -7.33
CA CYS A 42 5.16 -27.17 -7.68
C CYS A 42 4.25 -28.15 -8.44
N THR A 43 4.82 -29.27 -8.91
CA THR A 43 4.06 -30.38 -9.47
C THR A 43 4.31 -31.64 -8.65
N VAL A 44 3.23 -32.32 -8.25
CA VAL A 44 3.28 -33.59 -7.52
C VAL A 44 3.08 -34.72 -8.51
N ALA A 45 4.05 -35.63 -8.60
CA ALA A 45 3.98 -36.81 -9.46
C ALA A 45 2.93 -37.83 -8.98
N ALA A 46 2.54 -38.76 -9.84
CA ALA A 46 1.59 -39.82 -9.50
C ALA A 46 2.10 -40.65 -8.30
N GLY A 47 1.24 -40.83 -7.29
CA GLY A 47 1.60 -41.52 -6.04
C GLY A 47 2.35 -40.65 -5.02
N GLY A 48 2.66 -39.39 -5.35
CA GLY A 48 3.24 -38.43 -4.42
C GLY A 48 2.20 -37.75 -3.52
N HIS A 49 2.67 -37.22 -2.40
CA HIS A 49 1.88 -36.43 -1.46
C HIS A 49 2.70 -35.20 -1.05
N PHE A 50 2.10 -34.02 -1.21
CA PHE A 50 2.71 -32.75 -0.84
C PHE A 50 1.91 -32.15 0.30
N HIS A 51 2.57 -32.03 1.45
CA HIS A 51 2.01 -31.43 2.66
C HIS A 51 2.98 -30.38 3.19
N ILE A 52 2.52 -29.14 3.31
CA ILE A 52 3.32 -28.04 3.85
C ILE A 52 2.45 -27.16 4.73
N ARG A 53 3.04 -26.70 5.84
CA ARG A 53 2.49 -25.67 6.70
C ARG A 53 3.40 -24.45 6.67
N MET A 54 2.80 -23.27 6.53
CA MET A 54 3.50 -22.00 6.43
C MET A 54 2.93 -21.03 7.47
N THR A 55 3.75 -20.11 7.95
CA THR A 55 3.32 -19.04 8.85
C THR A 55 3.36 -17.70 8.10
N ALA A 56 2.27 -16.96 8.15
CA ALA A 56 2.16 -15.60 7.64
C ALA A 56 1.90 -14.64 8.80
N HIS A 57 2.59 -13.49 8.80
CA HIS A 57 2.38 -12.45 9.81
C HIS A 57 2.59 -11.08 9.19
N LYS A 58 2.09 -10.03 9.83
CA LYS A 58 2.31 -8.65 9.38
C LYS A 58 3.72 -8.21 9.76
N GLY A 59 4.37 -7.50 8.84
CA GLY A 59 5.70 -6.95 9.03
C GLY A 59 5.92 -5.71 8.19
N ARG A 60 7.13 -5.15 8.25
CA ARG A 60 7.52 -3.97 7.47
C ARG A 60 8.87 -4.19 6.82
N GLY A 61 8.98 -3.80 5.55
CA GLY A 61 10.24 -3.83 4.81
C GLY A 61 10.66 -5.25 4.44
N TYR A 62 11.87 -5.63 4.80
CA TYR A 62 12.50 -6.90 4.49
C TYR A 62 13.10 -7.51 5.74
N VAL A 63 12.86 -8.79 5.97
CA VAL A 63 13.50 -9.57 7.03
C VAL A 63 14.15 -10.77 6.39
N ALA A 64 15.47 -10.89 6.56
CA ALA A 64 16.20 -12.06 6.07
C ALA A 64 15.80 -13.31 6.86
N ALA A 65 15.97 -14.50 6.27
CA ALA A 65 15.67 -15.79 6.89
C ALA A 65 16.32 -15.95 8.27
N ASP A 66 17.54 -15.44 8.47
CA ASP A 66 18.20 -15.46 9.78
C ASP A 66 17.46 -14.65 10.85
N GLY A 67 16.80 -13.55 10.46
CA GLY A 67 15.99 -12.75 11.37
C GLY A 67 14.65 -13.40 11.75
N ASN A 68 14.21 -14.41 10.99
CA ASN A 68 13.01 -15.19 11.28
C ASN A 68 13.29 -16.41 12.18
N LYS A 69 14.54 -16.64 12.59
CA LYS A 69 14.89 -17.71 13.52
C LYS A 69 14.46 -17.32 14.95
N VAL A 70 13.87 -18.27 15.65
CA VAL A 70 13.55 -18.17 17.08
C VAL A 70 14.27 -19.28 17.85
N ASP A 71 14.64 -19.02 19.10
CA ASP A 71 15.46 -19.94 19.90
C ASP A 71 14.81 -21.32 20.07
N ASP A 72 13.47 -21.37 20.17
CA ASP A 72 12.67 -22.59 20.34
C ASP A 72 12.09 -23.13 19.02
N MET A 73 12.71 -22.82 17.87
CA MET A 73 12.20 -23.26 16.56
C MET A 73 12.27 -24.80 16.42
N PRO A 74 11.16 -25.49 16.11
CA PRO A 74 11.15 -26.94 15.95
C PRO A 74 12.04 -27.41 14.80
N ILE A 75 12.62 -28.60 14.97
CA ILE A 75 13.36 -29.28 13.90
C ILE A 75 12.41 -29.53 12.71
N GLY A 76 12.84 -29.14 11.51
CA GLY A 76 12.06 -29.28 10.28
C GLY A 76 11.36 -27.99 9.82
N VAL A 77 11.36 -26.93 10.63
CA VAL A 77 10.92 -25.60 10.17
C VAL A 77 12.05 -24.93 9.40
N LEU A 78 11.74 -24.43 8.21
CA LEU A 78 12.69 -23.74 7.34
C LEU A 78 12.35 -22.24 7.33
N PRO A 79 13.15 -21.37 7.98
CA PRO A 79 12.94 -19.94 7.87
C PRO A 79 13.30 -19.49 6.44
N ILE A 80 12.45 -18.64 5.88
CA ILE A 80 12.64 -18.03 4.56
C ILE A 80 12.72 -16.52 4.71
N ASP A 81 13.19 -15.83 3.68
CA ASP A 81 13.15 -14.36 3.65
C ASP A 81 11.70 -13.86 3.57
N SER A 82 11.39 -12.81 4.34
CA SER A 82 10.10 -12.17 4.35
C SER A 82 10.15 -10.80 3.67
N ILE A 83 9.36 -10.64 2.60
CA ILE A 83 9.24 -9.38 1.86
C ILE A 83 7.85 -8.78 2.16
N TYR A 84 7.81 -7.79 3.04
CA TYR A 84 6.58 -7.07 3.43
C TYR A 84 6.36 -5.77 2.65
N THR A 85 7.04 -5.62 1.51
CA THR A 85 7.00 -4.39 0.72
C THR A 85 6.00 -4.56 -0.43
N PRO A 86 4.80 -3.95 -0.35
CA PRO A 86 3.75 -4.16 -1.36
C PRO A 86 3.92 -3.29 -2.61
N ILE A 87 4.83 -2.32 -2.56
CA ILE A 87 5.11 -1.39 -3.65
C ILE A 87 6.26 -1.96 -4.48
N SER A 88 6.00 -2.22 -5.76
CA SER A 88 6.98 -2.79 -6.69
C SER A 88 7.76 -1.71 -7.43
N ARG A 89 7.09 -0.59 -7.75
CA ARG A 89 7.67 0.52 -8.50
C ARG A 89 6.94 1.81 -8.18
N VAL A 90 7.70 2.90 -8.17
CA VAL A 90 7.18 4.28 -8.14
C VAL A 90 7.91 5.08 -9.21
N ASN A 91 7.18 5.92 -9.92
CA ASN A 91 7.71 6.91 -10.85
C ASN A 91 7.07 8.27 -10.55
N TYR A 92 7.81 9.36 -10.83
CA TYR A 92 7.28 10.70 -10.66
C TYR A 92 7.73 11.61 -11.80
N GLN A 93 6.88 12.57 -12.14
CA GLN A 93 7.19 13.62 -13.10
C GLN A 93 6.68 14.95 -12.57
N VAL A 94 7.53 15.98 -12.65
CA VAL A 94 7.18 17.35 -12.31
C VAL A 94 7.21 18.18 -13.57
N GLU A 95 6.14 18.92 -13.82
CA GLU A 95 6.01 19.81 -14.97
C GLU A 95 5.38 21.13 -14.54
N SER A 96 5.82 22.25 -15.12
CA SER A 96 5.18 23.53 -14.86
C SER A 96 3.75 23.51 -15.40
N THR A 97 2.81 24.00 -14.61
CA THR A 97 1.38 24.01 -14.95
C THR A 97 0.79 25.40 -14.78
N ARG A 98 -0.16 25.73 -15.65
CA ARG A 98 -0.96 26.94 -15.52
C ARG A 98 -2.26 26.59 -14.81
N VAL A 99 -2.52 27.25 -13.68
CA VAL A 99 -3.80 27.15 -12.95
C VAL A 99 -4.51 28.50 -13.10
N GLY A 100 -5.60 28.50 -13.86
CA GLY A 100 -6.31 29.72 -14.24
C GLY A 100 -5.39 30.72 -14.96
N ARG A 101 -5.14 31.88 -14.36
CA ARG A 101 -4.27 32.94 -14.91
C ARG A 101 -2.81 32.86 -14.42
N ARG A 102 -2.50 32.01 -13.45
CA ARG A 102 -1.17 31.91 -12.82
C ARG A 102 -0.35 30.76 -13.42
N ASN A 103 0.95 30.99 -13.61
CA ASN A 103 1.87 30.07 -14.31
C ASN A 103 3.03 29.58 -13.43
N ASP A 104 3.00 29.90 -12.15
CA ASP A 104 4.05 29.64 -11.17
C ASP A 104 3.78 28.37 -10.35
N PHE A 105 2.85 27.52 -10.81
CA PHE A 105 2.55 26.24 -10.19
C PHE A 105 3.32 25.12 -10.88
N ASP A 106 3.66 24.10 -10.09
CA ASP A 106 4.16 22.83 -10.59
C ASP A 106 3.10 21.75 -10.40
N LYS A 107 2.92 20.90 -11.41
CA LYS A 107 2.10 19.69 -11.37
C LYS A 107 3.00 18.50 -11.12
N LEU A 108 2.69 17.75 -10.07
CA LEU A 108 3.30 16.46 -9.77
C LEU A 108 2.39 15.33 -10.26
N THR A 109 2.93 14.45 -11.09
CA THR A 109 2.28 13.18 -11.48
C THR A 109 3.04 12.04 -10.82
N LEU A 110 2.33 11.15 -10.14
CA LEU A 110 2.89 9.95 -9.48
C LEU A 110 2.29 8.70 -10.10
N ASP A 111 3.13 7.81 -10.60
CA ASP A 111 2.73 6.47 -11.02
C ASP A 111 3.21 5.46 -9.97
N VAL A 112 2.29 4.68 -9.41
CA VAL A 112 2.58 3.73 -8.32
C VAL A 112 2.03 2.35 -8.66
N TRP A 113 2.90 1.35 -8.64
CA TRP A 113 2.56 -0.05 -8.91
C TRP A 113 2.63 -0.86 -7.62
N THR A 114 1.49 -1.45 -7.24
CA THR A 114 1.39 -2.30 -6.05
C THR A 114 1.13 -3.76 -6.44
N ASN A 115 1.39 -4.68 -5.52
CA ASN A 115 1.09 -6.11 -5.68
C ASN A 115 -0.37 -6.48 -5.32
N GLY A 116 -1.24 -5.47 -5.13
CA GLY A 116 -2.65 -5.65 -4.77
C GLY A 116 -2.95 -5.70 -3.27
N SER A 117 -1.95 -5.84 -2.37
CA SER A 117 -2.24 -5.90 -0.93
C SER A 117 -2.61 -4.55 -0.32
N ILE A 118 -2.30 -3.47 -1.02
CA ILE A 118 -2.71 -2.09 -0.70
C ILE A 118 -2.97 -1.34 -2.01
N SER A 119 -3.98 -0.47 -2.03
CA SER A 119 -4.22 0.38 -3.20
C SER A 119 -3.16 1.48 -3.31
N PRO A 120 -2.83 1.96 -4.53
CA PRO A 120 -1.92 3.09 -4.72
C PRO A 120 -2.30 4.33 -3.91
N ARG A 121 -3.60 4.64 -3.81
CA ARG A 121 -4.12 5.79 -3.07
C ARG A 121 -3.84 5.66 -1.58
N GLU A 122 -4.19 4.52 -0.98
CA GLU A 122 -3.93 4.26 0.45
C GLU A 122 -2.43 4.26 0.74
N ALA A 123 -1.61 3.68 -0.15
CA ALA A 123 -0.16 3.68 0.00
C ALA A 123 0.43 5.11 0.04
N ILE A 124 -0.02 6.00 -0.84
CA ILE A 124 0.40 7.41 -0.83
C ILE A 124 -0.07 8.11 0.44
N SER A 125 -1.32 7.89 0.88
CA SER A 125 -1.83 8.48 2.11
C SER A 125 -1.05 8.03 3.35
N LEU A 126 -0.70 6.74 3.44
CA LEU A 126 0.16 6.22 4.50
C LEU A 126 1.58 6.79 4.43
N ALA A 127 2.15 6.92 3.22
CA ALA A 127 3.46 7.53 3.04
C ALA A 127 3.48 9.00 3.48
N ALA A 128 2.44 9.76 3.16
CA ALA A 128 2.28 11.14 3.61
C ALA A 128 2.17 11.22 5.13
N LYS A 129 1.37 10.34 5.76
CA LYS A 129 1.27 10.27 7.23
C LYS A 129 2.63 10.00 7.87
N ILE A 130 3.38 9.01 7.37
CA ILE A 130 4.72 8.68 7.87
C ILE A 130 5.65 9.88 7.74
N LEU A 131 5.62 10.59 6.61
CA LEU A 131 6.44 11.78 6.38
C LEU A 131 6.10 12.89 7.39
N THR A 132 4.81 13.17 7.60
CA THR A 132 4.36 14.17 8.57
C THR A 132 4.80 13.83 9.99
N GLU A 133 4.68 12.57 10.42
CA GLU A 133 5.14 12.11 11.74
C GLU A 133 6.65 12.33 11.93
N HIS A 134 7.46 12.15 10.88
CA HIS A 134 8.90 12.43 10.96
C HIS A 134 9.19 13.94 11.00
N LEU A 135 8.42 14.76 10.29
CA LEU A 135 8.58 16.21 10.29
C LEU A 135 8.12 16.85 11.61
N ASP A 136 7.13 16.27 12.28
CA ASP A 136 6.60 16.78 13.56
C ASP A 136 7.68 16.84 14.66
N ILE A 137 8.67 15.94 14.61
CA ILE A 137 9.84 15.98 15.51
C ILE A 137 10.59 17.31 15.38
N PHE A 138 10.71 17.86 14.17
CA PHE A 138 11.38 19.14 13.92
C PHE A 138 10.51 20.33 14.31
N VAL A 139 9.20 20.27 14.05
CA VAL A 139 8.26 21.33 14.42
C VAL A 139 8.24 21.55 15.94
N ASN A 140 8.35 20.48 16.72
CA ASN A 140 8.33 20.52 18.18
C ASN A 140 9.69 20.89 18.82
N LEU A 141 10.72 21.29 18.05
CA LEU A 141 12.01 21.71 18.61
C LEU A 141 11.94 23.04 19.38
N THR A 142 10.99 23.91 19.03
CA THR A 142 10.83 25.24 19.64
C THR A 142 9.35 25.60 19.75
N ASP A 143 8.97 26.24 20.85
CA ASP A 143 7.59 26.71 21.05
C ASP A 143 7.23 27.80 20.02
N GLU A 144 8.20 28.58 19.51
CA GLU A 144 7.95 29.57 18.46
C GLU A 144 7.51 28.92 17.14
N ALA A 145 8.18 27.86 16.70
CA ALA A 145 7.81 27.13 15.48
C ALA A 145 6.44 26.44 15.61
N LYS A 146 6.15 25.89 16.79
CA LYS A 146 4.88 25.21 17.06
C LYS A 146 3.66 26.12 17.02
N ASN A 147 3.83 27.37 17.44
CA ASN A 147 2.75 28.37 17.49
C ASN A 147 2.72 29.28 16.26
N ALA A 148 3.58 29.04 15.26
CA ALA A 148 3.61 29.83 14.04
C ALA A 148 2.51 29.38 13.06
N GLU A 149 1.51 30.23 12.85
CA GLU A 149 0.51 30.03 11.79
C GLU A 149 1.08 30.49 10.43
N ILE A 150 1.63 29.55 9.65
CA ILE A 150 2.27 29.84 8.36
C ILE A 150 1.31 29.57 7.19
N MET A 151 0.45 28.55 7.30
CA MET A 151 -0.56 28.22 6.30
C MET A 151 -1.90 28.82 6.69
N VAL A 152 -2.11 30.10 6.38
CA VAL A 152 -3.46 30.64 6.30
C VAL A 152 -4.02 30.17 4.96
N GLU A 153 -4.90 29.15 4.97
CA GLU A 153 -5.79 28.94 3.83
C GLU A 153 -6.51 30.26 3.58
N LYS A 154 -6.23 30.91 2.45
CA LYS A 154 -7.14 31.96 1.98
C LYS A 154 -8.46 31.24 1.75
N GLU A 155 -9.45 31.50 2.60
CA GLU A 155 -10.83 31.17 2.28
C GLU A 155 -11.11 31.74 0.88
N GLU A 156 -11.24 30.87 -0.12
CA GLU A 156 -11.70 31.30 -1.43
C GLU A 156 -13.08 31.91 -1.22
N THR A 157 -13.16 33.21 -1.46
CA THR A 157 -14.42 33.93 -1.27
C THR A 157 -15.47 33.35 -2.23
N HIS A 158 -16.74 33.33 -1.84
CA HIS A 158 -17.83 32.84 -2.70
C HIS A 158 -17.79 33.47 -4.12
N LYS A 159 -17.29 34.71 -4.23
CA LYS A 159 -17.05 35.38 -5.52
C LYS A 159 -15.99 34.70 -6.38
N GLU A 160 -14.87 34.26 -5.80
CA GLU A 160 -13.82 33.54 -6.54
C GLU A 160 -14.34 32.20 -7.06
N LYS A 161 -15.11 31.46 -6.25
CA LYS A 161 -15.80 30.24 -6.72
C LYS A 161 -16.78 30.52 -7.86
N MET A 162 -17.58 31.58 -7.79
CA MET A 162 -18.50 31.95 -8.90
C MET A 162 -17.77 32.38 -10.18
N LEU A 163 -16.54 32.92 -10.07
CA LEU A 163 -15.72 33.32 -11.21
C LEU A 163 -15.06 32.13 -11.93
N GLU A 164 -14.92 31.00 -11.23
CA GLU A 164 -14.32 29.76 -11.76
C GLU A 164 -15.36 28.74 -12.24
N MET A 165 -16.63 28.91 -11.87
CA MET A 165 -17.74 28.13 -12.41
C MET A 165 -17.89 28.37 -13.92
N THR A 166 -18.11 27.28 -14.65
CA THR A 166 -18.40 27.35 -16.08
C THR A 166 -19.79 27.96 -16.32
N ILE A 167 -20.03 28.54 -17.49
CA ILE A 167 -21.32 29.20 -17.82
C ILE A 167 -22.51 28.24 -17.68
N GLU A 168 -22.28 26.94 -17.86
CA GLU A 168 -23.29 25.88 -17.72
C GLU A 168 -23.66 25.60 -16.25
N GLU A 169 -22.75 25.85 -15.31
CA GLU A 169 -22.95 25.71 -13.87
C GLU A 169 -23.53 26.98 -13.23
N LEU A 170 -23.36 28.12 -13.91
CA LEU A 170 -24.05 29.35 -13.58
C LEU A 170 -25.49 29.23 -14.09
N ASP A 171 -26.46 29.18 -13.17
CA ASP A 171 -27.91 29.03 -13.42
C ASP A 171 -28.52 30.29 -14.08
N LEU A 172 -27.89 30.74 -15.18
CA LEU A 172 -28.19 31.95 -15.92
C LEU A 172 -29.37 31.66 -16.86
N SER A 173 -30.49 32.33 -16.60
CA SER A 173 -31.67 32.19 -17.44
C SER A 173 -31.35 32.61 -18.89
N VAL A 174 -31.82 31.82 -19.86
CA VAL A 174 -31.54 31.98 -21.30
C VAL A 174 -32.23 33.23 -21.88
N ARG A 175 -31.84 34.43 -21.46
CA ARG A 175 -32.12 35.72 -22.11
C ARG A 175 -31.09 36.77 -21.73
N SER A 176 -30.06 36.93 -22.57
CA SER A 176 -29.49 38.21 -23.05
C SER A 176 -28.45 37.91 -24.12
#